data_AF-A0A2G9TDA8-F1
#
_entry.id   AF-A0A2G9TDA8-F1
#
_cell.length_a   1.000
_cell.length_b   1.000
_cell.length_c   1.000
_cell.angle_alpha   90.00
_cell.angle_beta   90.00
_cell.angle_gamma   90.00
#
_symmetry.space_group_name_H-M   'P 1'
#
loop_
_entity.id
_entity.type
_entity.pdbx_description
1 polymer ?
#
loop_
_entity_poly.entity_id
_entity_poly.type
_entity_poly.pdbx_seq_one_letter_code
_entity_poly.pdbx_strand_id
1 'polypeptide(L)'
;MSAKIGPLSFETPGPGEMAFDKPYSEATAQMIDQEVRDMVNSALTRTRELLLAKREDIEKVAQRLLEKEILSREDMVELLGKRPFAEKQTYEEMVSGTGGLDEDTELPKGLKDWNKEKAPVGAAD
;
A
#
# COMPACT_ATOMS: atom_id res chain seq x y z
N MET A 1 12.88 -2.19 -9.95
CA MET A 1 13.64 -3.34 -10.47
C MET A 1 14.51 -2.88 -11.62
N SER A 2 15.81 -3.18 -11.60
CA SER A 2 16.75 -2.76 -12.65
C SER A 2 17.14 -3.97 -13.51
N ALA A 3 17.01 -3.83 -14.83
CA ALA A 3 17.46 -4.85 -15.77
C ALA A 3 19.00 -4.91 -15.87
N LYS A 4 19.70 -3.79 -15.61
CA LYS A 4 21.17 -3.72 -15.67
C LYS A 4 21.83 -4.41 -14.48
N ILE A 5 21.22 -4.33 -13.30
CA ILE A 5 21.70 -5.00 -12.07
C ILE A 5 21.24 -6.47 -12.01
N GLY A 6 20.06 -6.78 -12.56
CA GLY A 6 19.49 -8.13 -12.53
C GLY A 6 18.77 -8.46 -11.21
N PRO A 7 18.41 -9.74 -10.99
CA PRO A 7 17.61 -10.17 -9.83
C PRO A 7 18.48 -10.33 -8.57
N LEU A 8 19.19 -9.28 -8.19
CA LEU A 8 20.02 -9.25 -6.99
C LEU A 8 19.30 -8.53 -5.84
N SER A 9 19.52 -9.02 -4.63
CA SER A 9 19.07 -8.39 -3.39
C SER A 9 20.29 -8.07 -2.53
N PHE A 10 20.39 -6.83 -2.06
CA PHE A 10 21.43 -6.40 -1.14
C PHE A 10 20.80 -6.14 0.22
N GLU A 11 21.48 -6.52 1.29
CA GLU A 11 21.04 -6.20 2.65
C GLU A 11 21.14 -4.68 2.85
N THR A 12 20.01 -4.07 3.19
CA THR A 12 19.95 -2.68 3.62
C THR A 12 19.91 -2.63 5.13
N PRO A 13 20.83 -1.91 5.80
CA PRO A 13 20.83 -1.78 7.25
C PRO A 13 19.48 -1.26 7.77
N GLY A 14 18.98 -1.86 8.84
CA GLY A 14 17.78 -1.40 9.52
C GLY A 14 17.98 -0.04 10.21
N PRO A 15 16.89 0.63 10.62
CA PRO A 15 17.00 1.84 11.43
C PRO A 15 17.82 1.59 12.71
N GLY A 16 18.93 2.31 12.87
CA GLY A 16 19.82 2.19 14.04
C GLY A 16 20.94 1.16 13.91
N GLU A 17 21.00 0.40 12.81
CA GLU A 17 22.13 -0.48 12.52
C GLU A 17 23.28 0.29 11.85
N MET A 18 24.51 -0.05 12.23
CA MET A 18 25.68 0.51 11.57
C MET A 18 25.79 -0.07 10.16
N ALA A 19 25.85 0.80 9.15
CA ALA A 19 26.13 0.39 7.79
C ALA A 19 27.57 -0.11 7.71
N PHE A 20 27.74 -1.42 7.51
CA PHE A 20 29.03 -2.00 7.13
C PHE A 20 29.36 -1.66 5.66
N ASP A 21 30.59 -1.96 5.25
CA ASP A 21 31.03 -1.78 3.86
C ASP A 21 30.05 -2.44 2.88
N LYS A 22 29.79 -1.73 1.77
CA LYS A 22 28.84 -2.18 0.75
C LYS A 22 29.26 -3.56 0.21
N PRO A 23 28.36 -4.55 0.13
CA PRO A 23 28.68 -5.90 -0.34
C PRO A 23 28.82 -5.98 -1.86
N TYR A 24 29.34 -4.94 -2.50
CA TYR A 24 29.51 -4.83 -3.94
C TYR A 24 30.61 -3.83 -4.29
N SER A 25 31.13 -3.93 -5.51
CA SER A 25 32.22 -3.07 -5.98
C SER A 25 31.75 -1.63 -6.20
N GLU A 26 32.70 -0.69 -6.25
CA GLU A 26 32.45 0.70 -6.64
C GLU A 26 31.82 0.81 -8.04
N ALA A 27 32.22 -0.04 -8.98
CA ALA A 27 31.62 -0.06 -10.32
C ALA A 27 30.14 -0.42 -10.26
N THR A 28 29.77 -1.39 -9.41
CA THR A 28 28.36 -1.73 -9.16
C THR A 28 27.63 -0.61 -8.42
N ALA A 29 28.28 0.06 -7.46
CA ALA A 29 27.69 1.20 -6.76
C ALA A 29 27.34 2.35 -7.73
N GLN A 30 28.26 2.71 -8.63
CA GLN A 30 28.02 3.72 -9.67
C GLN A 30 26.87 3.32 -10.61
N MET A 31 26.79 2.03 -10.95
CA MET A 31 25.69 1.52 -11.77
C MET A 31 24.34 1.64 -11.05
N ILE A 32 24.29 1.32 -9.75
CA ILE A 32 23.08 1.48 -8.92
C ILE A 32 22.67 2.95 -8.88
N ASP A 33 23.59 3.87 -8.61
CA ASP A 33 23.30 5.31 -8.53
C ASP A 33 22.74 5.85 -9.86
N GLN A 34 23.27 5.38 -10.99
CA GLN A 34 22.76 5.75 -12.31
C GLN A 34 21.34 5.22 -12.55
N GLU A 35 21.07 3.96 -12.21
CA GLU A 35 19.73 3.37 -12.37
C GLU A 35 18.68 4.05 -11.47
N VAL A 36 19.06 4.41 -10.24
CA VAL A 36 18.19 5.18 -9.34
C VAL A 36 17.89 6.55 -9.93
N ARG A 37 18.90 7.26 -10.45
CA ARG A 37 18.72 8.56 -11.11
C ARG A 37 17.77 8.45 -12.31
N ASP A 38 17.97 7.45 -13.15
CA ASP A 38 17.14 7.23 -14.34
C ASP A 38 15.69 6.91 -13.95
N MET A 39 15.49 6.09 -12.91
CA MET A 39 14.17 5.76 -12.37
C MET A 39 13.43 6.99 -11.83
N VAL A 40 14.11 7.81 -11.01
CA VAL A 40 13.53 9.03 -10.44
C VAL A 40 13.20 10.03 -11.55
N ASN A 41 14.10 10.23 -12.51
CA ASN A 41 13.87 11.11 -13.65
C ASN A 41 12.69 10.65 -14.51
N SER A 42 12.57 9.35 -14.78
CA SER A 42 11.43 8.79 -15.51
C SER A 42 10.11 9.01 -14.77
N ALA A 43 10.08 8.79 -13.46
CA ALA A 43 8.90 9.03 -12.63
C ALA A 43 8.52 10.52 -12.62
N LEU A 44 9.50 11.42 -12.50
CA LEU A 44 9.31 12.86 -12.54
C LEU A 44 8.73 13.32 -13.88
N THR A 45 9.35 12.91 -15.00
CA THR A 45 8.90 13.26 -16.35
C THR A 45 7.48 12.77 -16.59
N ARG A 46 7.21 11.49 -16.33
CA ARG A 46 5.86 10.91 -16.49
C ARG A 46 4.82 11.64 -15.64
N THR A 47 5.15 11.98 -14.40
CA THR A 47 4.22 12.69 -13.51
C THR A 47 3.97 14.09 -14.02
N ARG A 48 5.01 14.81 -14.46
CA ARG A 48 4.88 16.15 -15.02
C ARG A 48 4.01 16.15 -16.28
N GLU A 49 4.24 15.22 -17.19
CA GLU A 49 3.43 15.06 -18.40
C GLU A 49 1.96 14.79 -18.06
N LEU A 50 1.70 13.89 -17.11
CA LEU A 50 0.35 13.61 -16.63
C LEU A 50 -0.33 14.85 -16.06
N LEU A 51 0.36 15.60 -15.19
CA LEU A 51 -0.19 16.80 -14.58
C LEU A 51 -0.44 17.90 -15.63
N LEU A 52 0.46 18.07 -16.60
CA LEU A 52 0.28 19.03 -17.69
C LEU A 52 -0.90 18.64 -18.60
N ALA A 53 -1.03 17.35 -18.94
CA ALA A 53 -2.16 16.84 -19.71
C ALA A 53 -3.50 16.97 -18.97
N LYS A 54 -3.47 17.04 -17.63
CA LYS A 54 -4.64 17.20 -16.75
C LYS A 54 -4.71 18.57 -16.10
N ARG A 55 -4.07 19.58 -16.68
CA ARG A 55 -3.96 20.93 -16.11
C ARG A 55 -5.32 21.56 -15.81
N GLU A 56 -6.27 21.46 -16.73
CA GLU A 56 -7.62 22.02 -16.56
C GLU A 56 -8.37 21.37 -15.38
N ASP A 57 -8.23 20.05 -15.23
CA ASP A 57 -8.84 19.30 -14.14
C ASP A 57 -8.20 19.66 -12.79
N ILE A 58 -6.88 19.84 -12.75
CA ILE A 58 -6.16 20.31 -11.56
C ILE A 58 -6.60 21.72 -11.17
N GLU A 59 -6.78 22.61 -12.14
CA GLU A 59 -7.22 23.98 -11.90
C GLU A 59 -8.61 24.03 -11.27
N LYS A 60 -9.56 23.20 -11.74
CA LYS A 60 -10.89 23.06 -11.12
C LYS A 60 -10.80 22.62 -9.66
N VAL A 61 -9.97 21.61 -9.37
CA VAL A 61 -9.77 21.10 -8.00
C VAL A 61 -9.14 22.18 -7.11
N ALA A 62 -8.13 22.89 -7.62
CA ALA A 62 -7.46 23.96 -6.88
C ALA A 62 -8.41 25.12 -6.57
N GLN A 63 -9.24 25.54 -7.54
CA GLN A 63 -10.27 26.56 -7.33
C GLN A 63 -11.28 26.11 -6.27
N ARG A 64 -11.75 24.87 -6.33
CA ARG A 64 -12.66 24.34 -5.30
C ARG A 64 -12.02 24.32 -3.91
N LEU A 65 -10.73 24.01 -3.79
CA LEU A 65 -10.01 24.02 -2.51
C LEU A 65 -9.89 25.42 -1.89
N LEU A 66 -9.85 26.47 -2.72
CA LEU A 66 -9.88 27.86 -2.24
C LEU A 66 -11.24 28.23 -1.64
N GLU A 67 -12.32 27.61 -2.12
CA GLU A 67 -13.69 27.82 -1.61
C GLU A 67 -14.01 26.90 -0.42
N LYS A 68 -13.52 25.65 -0.45
CA LYS A 68 -13.76 24.60 0.53
C LYS A 68 -12.44 23.91 0.89
N GLU A 69 -11.99 24.09 2.13
CA GLU A 69 -10.67 23.64 2.61
C GLU A 69 -10.44 22.11 2.51
N ILE A 70 -11.52 21.31 2.48
CA ILE A 70 -11.48 19.85 2.43
C ILE A 70 -12.43 19.35 1.34
N LEU A 71 -11.92 18.50 0.44
CA LEU A 71 -12.74 17.80 -0.55
C LEU A 71 -12.96 16.34 -0.17
N SER A 72 -14.21 15.90 -0.19
CA SER A 72 -14.59 14.50 -0.06
C SER A 72 -14.49 13.79 -1.43
N ARG A 73 -14.70 12.48 -1.41
CA ARG A 73 -14.74 11.68 -2.64
C ARG A 73 -15.88 12.12 -3.55
N GLU A 74 -17.04 12.43 -2.99
CA GLU A 74 -18.22 12.88 -3.72
C GLU A 74 -17.93 14.21 -4.45
N ASP A 75 -17.25 15.16 -3.78
CA ASP A 75 -16.83 16.41 -4.40
C ASP A 75 -15.91 16.16 -5.61
N MET A 76 -14.98 15.20 -5.48
CA MET A 76 -14.07 14.83 -6.58
C MET A 76 -14.80 14.17 -7.74
N VAL A 77 -15.82 13.34 -7.46
CA VAL A 77 -16.65 12.70 -8.49
C VAL A 77 -17.54 13.72 -9.20
N GLU A 78 -18.05 14.72 -8.48
CA GLU A 78 -18.78 15.85 -9.07
C GLU A 78 -17.87 16.67 -10.00
N LEU A 79 -16.64 16.98 -9.57
CA LEU A 79 -15.69 17.79 -10.32
C LEU A 79 -15.09 17.10 -11.55
N LEU A 80 -14.68 15.83 -11.39
CA LEU A 80 -13.86 15.11 -12.37
C LEU A 80 -14.58 13.89 -12.99
N GLY A 81 -15.78 13.57 -12.53
CA GLY A 81 -16.50 12.36 -12.91
C GLY A 81 -16.05 11.11 -12.15
N LYS A 82 -16.65 9.97 -12.51
CA LYS A 82 -16.30 8.68 -11.90
C LYS A 82 -14.89 8.25 -12.32
N ARG A 83 -14.13 7.70 -11.37
CA ARG A 83 -12.78 7.17 -11.63
C ARG A 83 -12.83 6.07 -12.70
N PRO A 84 -12.02 6.14 -13.77
CA PRO A 84 -12.04 5.17 -14.87
C PRO A 84 -11.33 3.84 -14.55
N PHE A 85 -11.15 3.53 -13.25
CA PHE A 85 -10.52 2.31 -12.76
C PHE A 85 -11.40 1.73 -11.67
N ALA A 86 -11.62 0.42 -11.71
CA ALA A 86 -12.38 -0.27 -10.67
C ALA A 86 -11.66 -0.14 -9.32
N GLU A 87 -12.40 0.24 -8.29
CA GLU A 87 -11.93 0.28 -6.91
C GLU A 87 -12.77 -0.67 -6.07
N LYS A 88 -12.11 -1.41 -5.19
CA LYS A 88 -12.76 -2.13 -4.11
C LYS A 88 -12.85 -1.18 -2.91
N GLN A 89 -14.05 -0.87 -2.46
CA GLN A 89 -14.30 0.06 -1.37
C GLN A 89 -14.93 -0.60 -0.16
N THR A 90 -15.77 -1.61 -0.37
CA THR A 90 -16.41 -2.32 0.73
C THR A 90 -15.57 -3.50 1.20
N TYR A 91 -15.74 -3.87 2.47
CA TYR A 91 -15.14 -5.08 3.02
C TYR A 91 -15.49 -6.31 2.16
N GLU A 92 -16.77 -6.45 1.81
CA GLU A 92 -17.29 -7.51 0.96
C GLU A 92 -16.56 -7.59 -0.40
N GLU A 93 -16.30 -6.47 -1.06
CA GLU A 93 -15.53 -6.45 -2.32
C GLU A 93 -14.07 -6.89 -2.13
N MET A 94 -13.48 -6.57 -0.98
CA MET A 94 -12.12 -7.01 -0.63
C MET A 94 -12.05 -8.53 -0.44
N VAL A 95 -13.02 -9.12 0.27
CA VAL A 95 -13.03 -10.56 0.65
C VAL A 95 -13.81 -11.48 -0.29
N SER A 96 -14.54 -10.94 -1.28
CA SER A 96 -15.36 -11.71 -2.23
C SER A 96 -14.61 -12.84 -2.99
N GLY A 97 -13.28 -12.84 -3.00
CA GLY A 97 -12.44 -13.87 -3.63
C GLY A 97 -11.83 -14.90 -2.68
N THR A 98 -12.03 -14.80 -1.36
CA THR A 98 -11.32 -15.61 -0.35
C THR A 98 -12.18 -16.72 0.28
N GLY A 99 -13.44 -16.90 -0.15
CA GLY A 99 -14.26 -18.06 0.21
C GLY A 99 -15.16 -17.90 1.44
N GLY A 100 -15.35 -16.69 1.94
CA GLY A 100 -16.28 -16.40 3.02
C GLY A 100 -16.22 -14.92 3.41
N LEU A 101 -17.36 -14.35 3.83
CA LEU A 101 -17.40 -13.02 4.42
C LEU A 101 -17.02 -13.04 5.90
N ASP A 102 -17.29 -14.17 6.56
CA ASP A 102 -17.05 -14.35 7.99
C ASP A 102 -15.72 -15.08 8.24
N GLU A 103 -15.08 -14.72 9.34
CA GLU A 103 -13.89 -15.41 9.84
C GLU A 103 -14.28 -16.79 10.38
N ASP A 104 -13.58 -17.83 9.93
CA ASP A 104 -13.74 -19.17 10.49
C ASP A 104 -13.14 -19.20 11.91
N THR A 105 -14.03 -19.18 12.90
CA THR A 105 -13.68 -19.22 14.32
C THR A 105 -13.83 -20.63 14.91
N GLU A 106 -13.97 -21.67 14.07
CA GLU A 106 -14.09 -23.04 14.55
C GLU A 106 -12.78 -23.51 15.22
N LEU A 107 -12.87 -23.79 16.52
CA LEU A 107 -11.73 -24.26 17.29
C LEU A 107 -11.37 -25.72 16.92
N PRO A 108 -10.07 -26.04 16.75
CA PRO A 108 -9.60 -27.40 16.56
C PRO A 108 -10.11 -28.34 17.67
N LYS A 109 -10.20 -29.64 17.37
CA LYS A 109 -10.83 -30.64 18.26
C LYS A 109 -10.36 -30.61 19.72
N GLY A 110 -9.09 -30.26 19.99
CA GLY A 110 -8.52 -30.19 21.35
C GLY A 110 -8.74 -28.86 22.10
N LEU A 111 -9.31 -27.84 21.45
CA LEU A 111 -9.53 -26.49 21.99
C LEU A 111 -11.01 -26.10 22.06
N LYS A 112 -11.92 -27.02 21.74
CA LYS A 112 -13.37 -26.79 21.66
C LYS A 112 -14.02 -26.23 22.93
N ASP A 113 -13.36 -26.36 24.08
CA ASP A 113 -13.86 -25.90 25.37
C ASP A 113 -13.18 -24.62 25.87
N TRP A 114 -12.28 -24.02 25.08
CA TRP A 114 -11.56 -22.79 25.46
C TRP A 114 -12.49 -21.58 25.65
N ASN A 115 -13.53 -21.48 24.81
CA ASN A 115 -14.52 -20.40 24.86
C ASN A 115 -15.77 -20.74 25.69
N LYS A 116 -15.75 -21.82 26.47
CA LYS A 116 -16.86 -22.19 27.37
C LYS A 116 -16.50 -21.79 28.79
N GLU A 117 -17.44 -21.18 29.51
CA GLU A 117 -17.28 -20.95 30.95
C GLU A 117 -17.11 -22.29 31.66
N LYS A 118 -16.02 -22.44 32.43
CA LYS A 118 -15.84 -23.61 33.30
C LYS A 118 -16.95 -23.60 34.34
N ALA A 119 -17.76 -24.64 34.37
CA ALA A 119 -18.76 -24.82 35.43
C ALA A 119 -18.08 -24.73 36.81
N PRO A 120 -18.72 -24.10 37.81
CA PRO A 120 -18.14 -23.96 39.14
C PRO A 120 -17.86 -25.35 39.72
N VAL A 121 -16.59 -25.63 40.01
CA VAL A 121 -16.17 -26.86 40.66
C VAL A 121 -16.47 -26.72 42.15
N GLY A 122 -17.51 -27.41 42.63
CA GLY A 122 -17.70 -27.67 44.06
C GLY A 122 -19.09 -27.40 44.60
N ALA A 123 -19.95 -28.40 44.54
CA ALA A 123 -20.95 -28.69 45.57
C ALA A 123 -21.10 -30.21 45.62
N ALA A 124 -20.16 -30.87 46.30
CA ALA A 124 -20.33 -32.23 46.78
C ALA A 124 -20.63 -32.12 48.28
N ASP A 125 -21.74 -32.76 48.69
CA ASP A 125 -22.28 -32.87 50.05
C ASP A 125 -21.25 -33.30 51.12
#